data_AF-A0A3M2GZ85-F1
#
_entry.id   AF-A0A3M2GZ85-F1
#
_cell.length_a   1.000
_cell.length_b   1.000
_cell.length_c   1.000
_cell.angle_alpha   90.00
_cell.angle_beta   90.00
_cell.angle_gamma   90.00
#
_symmetry.space_group_name_H-M   'P 1'
#
loop_
_entity.id
_entity.type
_entity.pdbx_description
1 polymer ?
#
loop_
_entity_poly.entity_id
_entity_poly.type
_entity_poly.pdbx_seq_one_letter_code
_entity_poly.pdbx_strand_id
1 'polypeptide(L)'
;MKNTLDITLMEELSNLEYFVVKAPVNTADFWREWQEKYSRAFMSKTAIKKILKTKKLNYEELKRYKALLKTYEDTVLYLENIKRLALSLRGVFDPEGTNDFNDESTDFDP
;
A
#
# COMPACT_ATOMS: atom_id res chain seq x y z
N MET A 1 31.04 9.04 6.20
CA MET A 1 29.72 8.51 6.59
C MET A 1 28.64 8.79 5.53
N LYS A 2 28.94 8.60 4.24
CA LYS A 2 27.95 8.79 3.15
C LYS A 2 27.21 7.50 2.74
N ASN A 3 27.66 6.32 3.18
CA ASN A 3 27.20 5.02 2.66
C ASN A 3 26.04 4.36 3.42
N THR A 4 25.69 4.79 4.64
CA THR A 4 24.70 4.05 5.45
C THR A 4 23.27 4.30 5.00
N LEU A 5 22.95 5.54 4.61
CA LEU A 5 21.62 5.90 4.11
C LEU A 5 21.34 5.27 2.73
N ASP A 6 22.36 5.20 1.87
CA ASP A 6 22.24 4.57 0.55
C ASP A 6 21.95 3.07 0.68
N ILE A 7 22.58 2.38 1.65
CA ILE A 7 22.31 0.97 1.95
C ILE A 7 20.87 0.79 2.45
N THR A 8 20.43 1.61 3.42
CA THR A 8 19.04 1.55 3.91
C THR A 8 18.03 1.81 2.81
N LEU A 9 18.30 2.75 1.90
CA LEU A 9 17.45 3.00 0.75
C LEU A 9 17.37 1.77 -0.17
N MET A 10 18.50 1.12 -0.46
CA MET A 10 18.52 -0.11 -1.26
C MET A 10 17.71 -1.24 -0.61
N GLU A 11 17.81 -1.39 0.70
CA GLU A 11 17.01 -2.37 1.46
C GLU A 11 15.51 -2.08 1.34
N GLU A 12 15.10 -0.81 1.51
CA GLU A 12 13.69 -0.42 1.38
C GLU A 12 13.17 -0.61 -0.06
N LEU A 13 13.98 -0.29 -1.08
CA LEU A 13 13.62 -0.56 -2.46
C LEU A 13 13.45 -2.06 -2.73
N SER A 14 14.35 -2.89 -2.21
CA SER A 14 14.24 -4.35 -2.34
C SER A 14 12.98 -4.89 -1.64
N ASN A 15 12.59 -4.31 -0.49
CA ASN A 15 11.36 -4.67 0.20
C ASN A 15 10.12 -4.31 -0.63
N LEU A 16 10.13 -3.14 -1.27
CA LEU A 16 9.03 -2.67 -2.11
C LEU A 16 8.94 -3.44 -3.43
N GLU A 17 10.06 -3.90 -3.97
CA GLU A 17 10.09 -4.66 -5.24
C GLU A 17 9.22 -5.92 -5.18
N TYR A 18 9.08 -6.54 -4.00
CA TYR A 18 8.17 -7.67 -3.81
C TYR A 18 6.74 -7.35 -4.27
N PHE A 19 6.26 -6.12 -4.08
CA PHE A 19 4.89 -5.71 -4.43
C PHE A 19 4.71 -5.32 -5.90
N VAL A 20 5.78 -5.25 -6.70
CA VAL A 20 5.69 -4.96 -8.14
C VAL A 20 5.11 -6.16 -8.87
N VAL A 21 3.90 -6.06 -9.44
CA VAL A 21 3.33 -7.13 -10.27
C VAL A 21 4.08 -7.20 -11.59
N LYS A 22 4.76 -8.33 -11.87
CA LYS A 22 5.60 -8.51 -13.06
C LYS A 22 4.88 -9.26 -14.19
N ALA A 23 3.85 -10.05 -13.87
CA ALA A 23 3.10 -10.81 -14.85
C ALA A 23 2.33 -9.91 -15.83
N PRO A 24 2.23 -10.29 -17.13
CA PRO A 24 1.49 -9.49 -18.12
C PRO A 24 -0.02 -9.46 -17.83
N VAL A 25 -0.61 -8.27 -17.95
CA VAL A 25 -2.02 -7.96 -17.60
C VAL A 25 -3.07 -8.85 -18.29
N ASN A 26 -2.75 -9.37 -19.47
CA ASN A 26 -3.63 -10.24 -20.24
C ASN A 26 -3.62 -11.71 -19.78
N THR A 27 -2.83 -12.08 -18.77
CA THR A 27 -2.71 -13.46 -18.29
C THR A 27 -3.53 -13.73 -17.02
N ALA A 28 -3.76 -15.01 -16.72
CA ALA A 28 -4.31 -15.42 -15.43
C ALA A 28 -3.29 -15.24 -14.29
N ASP A 29 -2.00 -15.37 -14.60
CA ASP A 29 -0.91 -15.19 -13.65
C ASP A 29 -0.87 -13.77 -13.07
N PHE A 30 -1.23 -12.76 -13.85
CA PHE A 30 -1.40 -11.39 -13.36
C PHE A 30 -2.36 -11.31 -12.17
N TRP A 31 -3.54 -11.91 -12.28
CA TRP A 31 -4.54 -11.83 -11.21
C TRP A 31 -4.09 -12.60 -9.97
N ARG A 32 -3.43 -13.75 -10.16
CA ARG A 32 -2.86 -14.53 -9.05
C ARG A 32 -1.78 -13.74 -8.32
N GLU A 33 -0.82 -13.18 -9.06
CA GLU A 33 0.28 -12.40 -8.49
C GLU A 33 -0.22 -11.11 -7.82
N TRP A 34 -1.13 -10.38 -8.50
CA TRP A 34 -1.77 -9.20 -7.94
C TRP A 34 -2.51 -9.53 -6.64
N GLN A 35 -3.32 -10.59 -6.61
CA GLN A 35 -4.10 -10.97 -5.44
C GLN A 35 -3.20 -11.35 -4.26
N GLU A 36 -2.11 -12.09 -4.49
CA GLU A 36 -1.15 -12.45 -3.44
C GLU A 36 -0.55 -11.19 -2.80
N LYS A 37 -0.03 -10.28 -3.63
CA LYS A 37 0.63 -9.05 -3.20
C LYS A 37 -0.36 -8.10 -2.52
N TYR A 38 -1.55 -7.94 -3.09
CA TYR A 38 -2.61 -7.11 -2.54
C TYR A 38 -3.05 -7.63 -1.17
N SER A 39 -3.32 -8.94 -1.06
CA SER A 39 -3.74 -9.55 0.19
C SER A 39 -2.69 -9.36 1.27
N ARG A 40 -1.40 -9.57 0.95
CA ARG A 40 -0.32 -9.35 1.90
C ARG A 40 -0.23 -7.90 2.36
N ALA A 41 -0.26 -6.94 1.44
CA ALA A 41 -0.20 -5.52 1.77
C ALA A 41 -1.42 -5.08 2.61
N PHE A 42 -2.62 -5.49 2.20
CA PHE A 42 -3.88 -5.15 2.86
C PHE A 42 -3.97 -5.73 4.27
N MET A 43 -3.56 -6.99 4.44
CA MET A 43 -3.54 -7.64 5.75
C MET A 43 -2.48 -7.03 6.67
N SER A 44 -1.29 -6.69 6.15
CA SER A 44 -0.27 -5.96 6.91
C SER A 44 -0.78 -4.59 7.37
N LYS A 45 -1.39 -3.81 6.47
CA LYS A 45 -2.06 -2.54 6.81
C LYS A 45 -3.05 -2.72 7.96
N THR A 46 -3.91 -3.73 7.86
CA THR A 46 -4.95 -4.03 8.86
C THR A 46 -4.33 -4.42 10.21
N ALA A 47 -3.30 -5.27 10.21
CA ALA A 47 -2.58 -5.68 11.41
C ALA A 47 -1.93 -4.48 12.11
N ILE A 48 -1.28 -3.59 11.35
CA ILE A 48 -0.65 -2.37 11.88
C ILE A 48 -1.71 -1.43 12.49
N LYS A 49 -2.83 -1.19 11.79
CA LYS A 49 -3.96 -0.41 12.35
C LYS A 49 -4.45 -1.00 13.67
N LYS A 50 -4.51 -2.32 13.79
CA LYS A 50 -4.89 -3.00 15.04
C LYS A 50 -3.86 -2.81 16.14
N ILE A 51 -2.56 -2.92 15.84
CA ILE A 51 -1.48 -2.69 16.81
C ILE A 51 -1.55 -1.26 17.35
N LEU A 52 -1.63 -0.27 16.46
CA LEU A 52 -1.71 1.16 16.83
C LEU A 52 -2.92 1.49 17.71
N LYS A 53 -4.04 0.78 17.56
CA LYS A 53 -5.26 0.97 18.36
C LYS A 53 -5.25 0.23 19.70
N THR A 54 -4.60 -0.92 19.78
CA THR A 54 -4.80 -1.88 20.90
C THR A 54 -3.60 -2.03 21.82
N LYS A 55 -2.40 -1.63 21.39
CA LYS A 55 -1.17 -1.78 22.16
C LYS A 55 -0.71 -0.43 22.71
N LYS A 56 -0.21 -0.44 23.94
CA LYS A 56 0.55 0.69 24.48
C LYS A 56 1.94 0.64 23.89
N LEU A 57 2.26 1.61 23.05
CA LEU A 57 3.54 1.72 22.36
C LEU A 57 4.33 2.89 22.95
N ASN A 58 5.65 2.75 23.00
CA ASN A 58 6.52 3.90 23.24
C ASN A 58 6.57 4.82 22.01
N TYR A 59 7.20 6.00 22.14
CA TYR A 59 7.24 6.99 21.07
C TYR A 59 7.91 6.47 19.79
N GLU A 60 9.03 5.76 19.90
CA GLU A 60 9.76 5.22 18.75
C GLU A 60 8.98 4.11 18.04
N GLU A 61 8.33 3.22 18.80
CA GLU A 61 7.44 2.20 18.25
C GLU A 61 6.25 2.84 17.52
N LEU A 62 5.63 3.86 18.12
CA LEU A 62 4.52 4.58 17.50
C LEU A 62 4.93 5.21 16.18
N LYS A 63 6.08 5.91 16.17
CA LYS A 63 6.65 6.53 14.96
C LYS A 63 6.92 5.49 13.87
N ARG A 64 7.53 4.36 14.24
CA ARG A 64 7.81 3.24 13.32
C ARG A 64 6.54 2.65 12.73
N TYR A 65 5.55 2.31 13.56
CA TYR A 65 4.30 1.71 13.07
C TYR A 65 3.46 2.69 12.24
N LYS A 66 3.51 4.00 12.52
CA LYS A 66 2.89 5.01 11.65
C LYS A 66 3.57 5.09 10.28
N ALA A 67 4.89 5.04 10.22
CA ALA A 67 5.63 5.01 8.96
C ALA A 67 5.33 3.74 8.15
N LEU A 68 5.30 2.58 8.81
CA LEU A 68 4.91 1.32 8.19
C LEU A 68 3.46 1.37 7.68
N LEU A 69 2.54 1.94 8.46
CA LEU A 69 1.15 2.07 8.06
C LEU A 69 1.02 2.83 6.75
N LYS A 70 1.67 4.00 6.66
CA LYS A 70 1.66 4.83 5.45
C LYS A 70 2.22 4.06 4.25
N THR A 71 3.33 3.36 4.44
CA THR A 71 3.95 2.53 3.37
C THR A 71 2.97 1.49 2.82
N TYR A 72 2.25 0.76 3.69
CA TYR A 72 1.27 -0.22 3.23
C TYR A 72 -0.01 0.41 2.68
N GLU A 73 -0.40 1.61 3.12
CA GLU A 73 -1.49 2.37 2.51
C GLU A 73 -1.15 2.77 1.08
N ASP A 74 0.05 3.32 0.85
CA ASP A 74 0.56 3.69 -0.47
C ASP A 74 0.70 2.45 -1.38
N THR A 75 1.19 1.33 -0.82
CA THR A 75 1.32 0.05 -1.56
C THR A 75 -0.04 -0.51 -1.98
N VAL A 76 -1.05 -0.46 -1.09
CA VAL A 76 -2.41 -0.90 -1.42
C VAL A 76 -3.01 0.00 -2.51
N LEU A 77 -2.83 1.31 -2.42
CA LEU A 77 -3.30 2.26 -3.43
C LEU A 77 -2.65 1.98 -4.80
N TYR A 78 -1.33 1.76 -4.83
CA TYR A 78 -0.61 1.36 -6.03
C TYR A 78 -1.21 0.10 -6.68
N LEU A 79 -1.49 -0.93 -5.88
CA LEU A 79 -2.07 -2.18 -6.37
C LEU A 79 -3.51 -2.02 -6.86
N GLU A 80 -4.34 -1.20 -6.20
CA GLU A 80 -5.69 -0.87 -6.72
C GLU A 80 -5.61 -0.13 -8.06
N ASN A 81 -4.67 0.81 -8.21
CA ASN A 81 -4.46 1.52 -9.48
C ASN A 81 -4.05 0.56 -10.60
N ILE A 82 -3.17 -0.41 -10.32
CA ILE A 82 -2.82 -1.47 -11.29
C ILE A 82 -4.05 -2.29 -11.69
N LYS A 83 -4.88 -2.70 -10.72
CA LYS A 83 -6.12 -3.43 -11.00
C LYS A 83 -7.07 -2.61 -11.87
N ARG A 84 -7.27 -1.33 -11.55
CA ARG A 84 -8.12 -0.42 -12.34
C ARG A 84 -7.63 -0.32 -13.78
N LEU A 85 -6.32 -0.12 -13.99
CA LEU A 85 -5.71 -0.10 -15.32
C LEU A 85 -5.90 -1.44 -16.06
N ALA A 86 -5.74 -2.55 -15.35
CA ALA A 86 -5.92 -3.88 -15.93
C ALA A 86 -7.37 -4.13 -16.37
N LEU A 87 -8.33 -3.67 -15.58
CA LEU A 87 -9.76 -3.75 -15.91
C LEU A 87 -10.12 -2.83 -17.07
N SER A 88 -9.61 -1.59 -17.08
CA SER A 88 -9.88 -0.63 -18.16
C SER A 88 -9.35 -1.14 -19.51
N LEU A 89 -8.18 -1.79 -19.53
CA LEU A 89 -7.63 -2.44 -20.73
C LEU A 89 -8.50 -3.60 -21.25
N ARG A 90 -9.35 -4.19 -20.39
CA ARG A 90 -10.33 -5.23 -20.76
C ARG A 90 -11.71 -4.66 -21.07
N GLY A 91 -11.86 -3.34 -21.09
CA GLY A 91 -13.14 -2.67 -21.33
C GLY A 91 -14.09 -2.70 -20.12
N VAL A 92 -13.61 -3.10 -18.93
CA VAL A 92 -14.37 -2.99 -17.68
C VAL A 92 -14.10 -1.61 -17.11
N PHE A 93 -15.06 -0.71 -17.28
CA PHE A 93 -15.02 0.64 -16.73
C PHE A 93 -15.73 0.67 -15.37
N ASP A 94 -15.02 1.16 -14.36
CA ASP A 94 -15.60 1.46 -13.05
C ASP A 94 -15.92 2.97 -13.00
N PRO A 95 -17.20 3.37 -13.12
CA PRO A 95 -17.60 4.78 -13.11
C PRO A 95 -17.42 5.45 -11.73
N GLU A 96 -17.12 4.71 -10.66
CA GLU A 96 -16.92 5.26 -9.30
C GLU A 96 -15.47 5.66 -9.00
N GLY A 97 -14.54 5.48 -9.96
CA GLY A 97 -13.10 5.68 -9.75
C GLY A 97 -12.61 7.13 -9.54
N THR A 98 -13.48 8.15 -9.60
CA THR A 98 -13.09 9.57 -9.51
C THR A 98 -13.43 10.31 -8.21
N ASN A 99 -14.17 9.75 -7.24
CA ASN A 99 -14.72 10.58 -6.15
C ASN A 99 -14.32 10.32 -4.69
N ASP A 100 -13.73 9.20 -4.26
CA ASP A 100 -13.76 8.89 -2.81
C ASP A 100 -12.41 8.81 -2.07
N PHE A 101 -11.49 9.76 -2.27
CA PHE A 101 -10.33 9.88 -1.35
C PHE A 101 -9.91 11.32 -1.00
N ASN A 102 -10.73 12.32 -1.30
CA ASN A 102 -10.43 13.72 -0.97
C ASN A 102 -11.51 14.36 -0.07
N ASP A 103 -12.08 13.60 0.87
CA ASP A 103 -12.81 14.20 1.99
C ASP A 103 -11.88 14.31 3.20
N GLU A 104 -11.06 15.35 3.15
CA GLU A 104 -10.41 15.97 4.30
C GLU A 104 -11.49 16.68 5.14
N SER A 105 -12.46 15.94 5.70
CA SER A 105 -13.37 16.46 6.71
C SER A 105 -12.73 16.34 8.10
N THR A 106 -11.69 17.16 8.30
CA THR A 106 -11.22 17.50 9.65
C THR A 106 -12.11 18.61 10.18
N ASP A 107 -13.37 18.30 10.49
CA ASP A 107 -14.21 19.17 11.32
C ASP A 107 -13.74 19.02 12.78
N PHE A 108 -12.63 19.68 13.09
CA PHE A 108 -12.32 20.10 14.45
C PHE A 108 -12.98 21.47 14.64
N ASP A 109 -14.20 21.46 15.17
CA ASP A 109 -14.82 22.68 15.71
C ASP A 109 -14.53 22.76 17.23
N PRO A 110 -14.27 23.97 17.78
CA PRO A 110 -13.61 24.22 19.07
C PRO A 110 -14.48 24.04 20.32
#